data_AF-A0AAD4LFE2-F1
#
_entry.id   AF-A0AAD4LFE2-F1
#
_cell.length_a   1.000
_cell.length_b   1.000
_cell.length_c   1.000
_cell.angle_alpha   90.00
_cell.angle_beta   90.00
_cell.angle_gamma   90.00
#
_symmetry.space_group_name_H-M   'P 1'
#
loop_
_entity.id
_entity.type
_entity.pdbx_description
1 polymer ?
#
loop_
_entity_poly.entity_id
_entity_poly.type
_entity_poly.pdbx_seq_one_letter_code
_entity_poly.pdbx_strand_id
1 'polypeptide(L)'
;MMAVKRENAAIVEIILEFGIEPAVFLLREADGSTPLRVAVQNADAALAEVLLKHGPTQLLYTENSVSLKGLPRVTGDMGVPRVTELPMNVEHHLHTSQKSPPFDVEKQKKEIPRLRATLDMLLADGLLADGSKVTTELLAFAGPMEEGLAVETAQKNEAERQAGEGEGELEPGTTTHTYFALRDAAAALPGRRQLVHLADVQRSVQRNLAQQDGGTLVRWSERSRVADKEDKESDPDVQRIEELNARSLFSRSIHSYTRRVDAIPLAILVWSNLDMRANGFGLSILYETRQKQDKRCVFDNCPTGQA
;
A
#
# COMPACT_ATOMS: atom_id res chain seq x y z
N MET A 1 0.18 -16.47 -0.61
CA MET A 1 -0.90 -15.50 -0.30
C MET A 1 -2.08 -16.12 0.41
N MET A 2 -2.72 -17.19 -0.09
CA MET A 2 -3.92 -17.75 0.57
C MET A 2 -3.70 -18.14 2.05
N ALA A 3 -2.56 -18.75 2.39
CA ALA A 3 -2.23 -19.10 3.77
C ALA A 3 -2.04 -17.87 4.69
N VAL A 4 -1.46 -16.79 4.16
CA VAL A 4 -1.21 -15.52 4.87
C VAL A 4 -2.52 -14.82 5.19
N LYS A 5 -3.45 -14.76 4.23
CA LYS A 5 -4.80 -14.18 4.43
C LYS A 5 -5.65 -14.92 5.46
N ARG A 6 -5.28 -16.17 5.77
CA ARG A 6 -5.95 -17.00 6.77
C ARG A 6 -5.21 -16.99 8.12
N GLU A 7 -4.20 -16.13 8.28
CA GLU A 7 -3.45 -15.96 9.54
C GLU A 7 -2.89 -17.28 10.09
N ASN A 8 -2.48 -18.18 9.18
CA ASN A 8 -2.00 -19.49 9.55
C ASN A 8 -0.49 -19.58 9.35
N ALA A 9 0.26 -19.11 10.36
CA ALA A 9 1.72 -19.13 10.37
C ALA A 9 2.29 -20.54 10.21
N ALA A 10 1.66 -21.56 10.81
CA ALA A 10 2.12 -22.95 10.71
C ALA A 10 2.08 -23.50 9.28
N ILE A 11 1.01 -23.20 8.51
CA ILE A 11 0.95 -23.59 7.10
C ILE A 11 2.03 -22.86 6.30
N VAL A 12 2.28 -21.57 6.58
CA VAL A 12 3.32 -20.79 5.89
C VAL A 12 4.71 -21.34 6.19
N GLU A 13 4.97 -21.75 7.43
CA GLU A 13 6.24 -22.38 7.85
C GLU A 13 6.45 -23.73 7.15
N ILE A 14 5.43 -24.60 7.11
CA ILE A 14 5.51 -25.87 6.37
C ILE A 14 5.80 -25.62 4.88
N ILE A 15 5.09 -24.68 4.26
CA ILE A 15 5.29 -24.30 2.86
C ILE A 15 6.72 -23.81 2.61
N LEU A 16 7.31 -23.10 3.57
CA LEU A 16 8.68 -22.61 3.53
C LEU A 16 9.72 -23.73 3.66
N GLU A 17 9.46 -24.72 4.51
CA GLU A 17 10.34 -25.89 4.70
C GLU A 17 10.47 -26.73 3.42
N PHE A 18 9.48 -26.70 2.53
CA PHE A 18 9.54 -27.37 1.22
C PHE A 18 10.48 -26.69 0.20
N GLY A 19 11.23 -25.67 0.59
CA GLY A 19 12.29 -25.07 -0.24
C GLY A 19 11.75 -24.15 -1.34
N ILE A 20 10.64 -23.47 -1.08
CA ILE A 20 10.14 -22.45 -2.00
C ILE A 20 11.15 -21.33 -2.15
N GLU A 21 11.37 -20.89 -3.39
CA GLU A 21 12.29 -19.81 -3.67
C GLU A 21 11.91 -18.53 -2.93
N PRO A 22 12.86 -17.84 -2.28
CA PRO A 22 12.58 -16.62 -1.51
C PRO A 22 12.04 -15.47 -2.38
N ALA A 23 12.23 -15.53 -3.70
CA ALA A 23 11.66 -14.57 -4.65
C ALA A 23 10.12 -14.57 -4.64
N VAL A 24 9.49 -15.68 -4.25
CA VAL A 24 8.02 -15.80 -4.19
C VAL A 24 7.42 -14.83 -3.17
N PHE A 25 8.15 -14.44 -2.12
CA PHE A 25 7.68 -13.47 -1.12
C PHE A 25 7.58 -12.04 -1.64
N LEU A 26 8.27 -11.73 -2.73
CA LEU A 26 8.22 -10.41 -3.35
C LEU A 26 7.03 -10.27 -4.31
N LEU A 27 6.32 -11.37 -4.60
CA LEU A 27 5.12 -11.34 -5.41
C LEU A 27 4.01 -10.57 -4.70
N ARG A 28 3.39 -9.66 -5.45
CA ARG A 28 2.32 -8.81 -4.97
C ARG A 28 0.98 -9.33 -5.47
N GLU A 29 -0.04 -9.16 -4.65
CA GLU A 29 -1.41 -9.37 -5.07
C GLU A 29 -1.89 -8.23 -5.99
N ALA A 30 -3.11 -8.33 -6.52
CA ALA A 30 -3.70 -7.35 -7.44
C ALA A 30 -3.75 -5.92 -6.85
N ASP A 31 -3.96 -5.82 -5.54
CA ASP A 31 -3.92 -4.61 -4.74
C ASP A 31 -2.50 -4.06 -4.52
N GLY A 32 -1.47 -4.79 -4.94
CA GLY A 32 -0.08 -4.45 -4.73
C GLY A 32 0.45 -4.84 -3.34
N SER A 33 -0.29 -5.60 -2.53
CA SER A 33 0.14 -6.02 -1.20
C SER A 33 1.09 -7.21 -1.27
N THR A 34 2.16 -7.13 -0.49
CA THR A 34 3.09 -8.24 -0.24
C THR A 34 2.57 -9.11 0.91
N PRO A 35 2.99 -10.40 1.00
CA PRO A 35 2.69 -11.26 2.14
C PRO A 35 2.96 -10.60 3.49
N LEU A 36 4.11 -9.92 3.63
CA LEU A 36 4.48 -9.22 4.85
C LEU A 36 3.53 -8.07 5.16
N ARG A 37 3.08 -7.31 4.16
CA ARG A 37 2.10 -6.24 4.37
C ARG A 37 0.79 -6.76 4.95
N VAL A 38 0.28 -7.89 4.42
CA VAL A 38 -0.97 -8.48 4.92
C VAL A 38 -0.80 -8.94 6.37
N ALA A 39 0.31 -9.59 6.71
CA ALA A 39 0.58 -9.98 8.10
C ALA A 39 0.60 -8.78 9.06
N VAL A 40 1.20 -7.66 8.63
CA VAL A 40 1.24 -6.42 9.43
C VAL A 40 -0.12 -5.75 9.56
N GLN A 41 -0.92 -5.74 8.48
CA GLN A 41 -2.30 -5.21 8.52
C GLN A 41 -3.17 -6.00 9.49
N ASN A 42 -2.95 -7.31 9.57
CA ASN A 42 -3.66 -8.20 10.49
C ASN A 42 -3.05 -8.23 11.90
N ALA A 43 -1.98 -7.45 12.14
CA ALA A 43 -1.21 -7.46 13.40
C ALA A 43 -0.71 -8.85 13.84
N ASP A 44 -0.46 -9.76 12.90
CA ASP A 44 -0.01 -11.13 13.17
C ASP A 44 1.51 -11.17 13.30
N ALA A 45 2.00 -11.05 14.55
CA ALA A 45 3.43 -11.03 14.85
C ALA A 45 4.12 -12.35 14.50
N ALA A 46 3.48 -13.49 14.77
CA ALA A 46 4.05 -14.81 14.50
C ALA A 46 4.25 -15.01 13.00
N LEU A 47 3.24 -14.65 12.19
CA LEU A 47 3.35 -14.72 10.73
C LEU A 47 4.38 -13.72 10.19
N ALA A 48 4.45 -12.51 10.74
CA ALA A 48 5.47 -11.54 10.37
C ALA A 48 6.88 -12.08 10.67
N GLU A 49 7.12 -12.66 11.85
CA GLU A 49 8.40 -13.26 12.22
C GLU A 49 8.80 -14.41 11.29
N VAL A 50 7.88 -15.33 10.98
CA VAL A 50 8.13 -16.43 10.02
C VAL A 50 8.52 -15.87 8.65
N LEU A 51 7.80 -14.87 8.16
CA LEU A 51 8.09 -14.22 6.88
C LEU A 51 9.44 -13.47 6.89
N LEU A 52 9.83 -12.85 8.00
CA LEU A 52 11.11 -12.14 8.14
C LEU A 52 12.30 -13.09 8.27
N LYS A 53 12.10 -14.24 8.94
CA LYS A 53 13.13 -15.26 9.15
C LYS A 53 13.52 -15.96 7.85
N HIS A 54 12.55 -16.23 6.98
CA HIS A 54 12.77 -16.97 5.73
C HIS A 54 12.76 -16.08 4.47
N GLY A 55 12.22 -14.87 4.57
CA GLY A 55 12.09 -13.95 3.45
C GLY A 55 13.41 -13.30 3.06
N PRO A 56 13.54 -12.82 1.81
CA PRO A 56 14.67 -12.02 1.39
C PRO A 56 14.66 -10.68 2.13
N THR A 57 15.83 -10.12 2.41
CA THR A 57 15.98 -8.79 3.06
C THR A 57 15.19 -7.68 2.33
N GLN A 58 15.05 -7.80 1.00
CA GLN A 58 14.28 -6.90 0.16
C GLN A 58 12.82 -6.78 0.58
N LEU A 59 12.25 -7.80 1.22
CA LEU A 59 10.86 -7.82 1.68
C LEU A 59 10.55 -6.70 2.69
N LEU A 60 11.53 -6.33 3.53
CA LEU A 60 11.42 -5.22 4.49
C LEU A 60 11.47 -3.84 3.83
N TYR A 61 12.18 -3.73 2.71
CA TYR A 61 12.56 -2.45 2.12
C TYR A 61 11.88 -2.15 0.78
N THR A 62 11.16 -3.12 0.25
CA THR A 62 10.30 -2.95 -0.91
C THR A 62 9.11 -2.12 -0.46
N GLU A 63 9.16 -0.83 -0.79
CA GLU A 63 8.01 0.04 -0.54
C GLU A 63 6.83 -0.46 -1.36
N ASN A 64 5.62 -0.27 -0.85
CA ASN A 64 4.42 -0.42 -1.67
C ASN A 64 4.06 0.95 -2.25
N SER A 65 3.63 0.97 -3.51
CA SER A 65 3.38 2.16 -4.31
C SER A 65 2.19 2.99 -3.82
N VAL A 66 1.55 2.54 -2.75
CA VAL A 66 0.52 3.28 -2.04
C VAL A 66 0.93 3.25 -0.56
N SER A 67 1.83 4.19 -0.25
CA SER A 67 2.07 4.81 1.05
C SER A 67 1.56 4.05 2.29
N LEU A 68 2.43 3.26 2.92
CA LEU A 68 2.37 3.06 4.37
C LEU A 68 2.69 4.42 5.02
N LYS A 69 1.67 5.29 5.14
CA LYS A 69 1.79 6.60 5.82
C LYS A 69 1.99 6.48 7.34
N GLY A 70 2.03 5.26 7.89
CA GLY A 70 2.04 5.01 9.33
C GLY A 70 3.27 4.29 9.90
N LEU A 71 4.21 3.79 9.09
CA LEU A 71 5.48 3.32 9.64
C LEU A 71 6.40 4.53 9.83
N PRO A 72 6.77 4.89 11.07
CA PRO A 72 7.69 6.00 11.30
C PRO A 72 8.96 5.73 10.50
N ARG A 73 9.40 6.74 9.74
CA ARG A 73 10.69 6.70 9.06
C ARG A 73 11.75 6.36 10.10
N VAL A 74 12.26 5.13 10.05
CA VAL A 74 13.50 4.75 10.72
C VAL A 74 14.64 5.40 9.95
N THR A 75 14.69 6.73 9.97
CA THR A 75 15.80 7.53 9.47
C THR A 75 16.65 7.87 10.68
N GLY A 76 17.51 6.95 11.10
CA GLY A 76 18.76 7.17 11.84
C GLY A 76 18.82 8.07 13.08
N ASP A 77 17.73 8.69 13.51
CA ASP A 77 17.70 9.64 14.62
C ASP A 77 16.85 9.03 15.74
N MET A 78 17.52 8.67 16.81
CA MET A 78 17.06 7.80 17.90
C MET A 78 16.08 8.51 18.85
N GLY A 79 14.97 9.01 18.32
CA GLY A 79 13.81 9.39 19.12
C GLY A 79 12.80 8.26 19.11
N VAL A 80 12.72 7.47 20.20
CA VAL A 80 11.67 6.46 20.38
C VAL A 80 10.32 7.20 20.36
N PRO A 81 9.43 6.98 19.37
CA PRO A 81 8.11 7.59 19.40
C PRO A 81 7.36 7.04 20.61
N ARG A 82 6.79 7.94 21.43
CA ARG A 82 5.87 7.54 22.50
C ARG A 82 4.68 6.82 21.87
N VAL A 83 4.40 5.61 22.36
CA VAL A 83 3.39 4.67 21.84
C VAL A 83 1.97 5.26 21.79
N THR A 84 1.70 6.39 22.44
CA THR A 84 0.40 7.06 22.48
C THR A 84 0.01 7.85 21.24
N GLU A 85 0.89 8.01 20.23
CA GLU A 85 0.61 8.87 19.06
C GLU A 85 0.74 8.16 17.70
N LEU A 86 0.72 6.83 17.65
CA LEU A 86 0.64 6.13 16.35
C LEU A 86 -0.83 5.92 15.96
N PRO A 87 -1.39 6.69 15.00
CA PRO A 87 -2.71 6.42 14.47
C PRO A 87 -2.65 5.17 13.59
N MET A 88 -2.76 3.99 14.21
CA MET A 88 -2.84 2.71 13.52
C MET A 88 -4.25 2.42 12.95
N ASN A 89 -5.19 3.37 13.02
CA ASN A 89 -6.46 3.30 12.30
C ASN A 89 -6.29 3.86 10.87
N VAL A 90 -5.69 3.07 9.97
CA VAL A 90 -5.29 3.53 8.61
C VAL A 90 -6.27 3.07 7.51
N GLU A 91 -7.38 2.41 7.82
CA GLU A 91 -8.26 1.82 6.79
C GLU A 91 -9.37 2.74 6.24
N HIS A 92 -9.46 4.02 6.64
CA HIS A 92 -10.56 4.90 6.17
C HIS A 92 -10.18 6.07 5.26
N HIS A 93 -8.91 6.22 4.88
CA HIS A 93 -8.43 7.46 4.26
C HIS A 93 -8.21 7.45 2.74
N LEU A 94 -8.52 6.37 2.01
CA LEU A 94 -8.24 6.31 0.56
C LEU A 94 -9.48 6.38 -0.36
N HIS A 95 -10.68 6.66 0.16
CA HIS A 95 -11.90 6.84 -0.66
C HIS A 95 -12.63 8.17 -0.49
N THR A 96 -11.89 9.27 -0.32
CA THR A 96 -12.53 10.55 0.04
C THR A 96 -11.97 11.73 -0.74
N SER A 97 -12.09 11.67 -2.06
CA SER A 97 -11.90 12.85 -2.91
C SER A 97 -13.04 13.88 -2.77
N GLN A 98 -14.03 13.65 -1.89
CA GLN A 98 -15.12 14.58 -1.58
C GLN A 98 -15.64 14.49 -0.14
N LYS A 99 -14.87 13.94 0.83
CA LYS A 99 -15.31 14.12 2.23
C LYS A 99 -14.93 15.53 2.64
N SER A 100 -15.94 16.32 2.94
CA SER A 100 -15.86 17.45 3.86
C SER A 100 -14.87 17.14 4.99
N PRO A 101 -14.10 18.14 5.46
CA PRO A 101 -13.24 17.94 6.61
C PRO A 101 -14.03 17.25 7.73
N PRO A 102 -13.40 16.30 8.46
CA PRO A 102 -14.08 15.53 9.49
C PRO A 102 -14.83 16.49 10.43
N PHE A 103 -16.11 16.18 10.69
CA PHE A 103 -16.96 16.92 11.60
C PHE A 103 -16.32 16.85 12.99
N ASP A 104 -15.76 17.97 13.46
CA ASP A 104 -15.11 18.03 14.76
C ASP A 104 -16.19 18.28 15.82
N VAL A 105 -16.72 17.17 16.33
CA VAL A 105 -17.80 17.14 17.33
C VAL A 105 -17.52 18.08 18.50
N GLU A 106 -16.27 18.13 19.00
CA GLU A 106 -15.93 18.92 20.18
C GLU A 106 -15.87 20.42 19.88
N LYS A 107 -15.47 20.78 18.66
CA LYS A 107 -15.54 22.16 18.17
C LYS A 107 -16.99 22.60 17.94
N GLN A 108 -17.80 21.77 17.28
CA GLN A 108 -19.19 22.11 16.94
C GLN A 108 -20.11 22.15 18.16
N LYS A 109 -19.84 21.35 19.19
CA LYS A 109 -20.50 21.46 20.52
C LYS A 109 -20.37 22.86 21.13
N LYS A 110 -19.32 23.61 20.79
CA LYS A 110 -19.10 24.98 21.29
C LYS A 110 -19.65 26.02 20.31
N GLU A 111 -19.46 25.82 19.02
CA GLU A 111 -19.80 26.81 17.99
C GLU A 111 -21.30 26.88 17.69
N ILE A 112 -22.01 25.74 17.66
CA ILE A 112 -23.45 25.71 17.32
C ILE A 112 -24.30 26.42 18.38
N PRO A 113 -24.14 26.17 19.71
CA PRO A 113 -24.89 26.90 20.72
C PRO A 113 -24.56 28.40 20.73
N ARG A 114 -23.29 28.75 20.43
CA ARG A 114 -22.87 30.15 20.31
C ARG A 114 -23.59 30.83 19.14
N LEU A 115 -23.67 30.16 17.98
CA LEU A 115 -24.42 30.65 16.83
C LEU A 115 -25.89 30.87 17.19
N ARG A 116 -26.52 29.89 17.87
CA ARG A 116 -27.92 30.00 18.29
C ARG A 116 -28.15 31.19 19.24
N ALA A 117 -27.32 31.31 20.27
CA ALA A 117 -27.39 32.43 21.21
C ALA A 117 -27.22 33.79 20.51
N THR A 118 -26.33 33.89 19.52
CA THR A 118 -26.19 35.14 18.74
C THR A 118 -27.41 35.45 17.88
N LEU A 119 -28.05 34.44 17.29
CA LEU A 119 -29.28 34.64 16.53
C LEU A 119 -30.42 35.10 17.43
N ASP A 120 -30.59 34.45 18.59
CA ASP A 120 -31.61 34.81 19.57
C ASP A 120 -31.40 36.23 20.12
N MET A 121 -30.14 36.63 20.37
CA MET A 121 -29.81 38.00 20.75
C MET A 121 -30.18 39.01 19.66
N LEU A 122 -29.83 38.74 18.39
CA LEU A 122 -30.13 39.66 17.29
C LEU A 122 -31.64 39.82 17.04
N LEU A 123 -32.42 38.75 17.28
CA LEU A 123 -33.88 38.79 17.23
C LEU A 123 -34.43 39.62 18.40
N ALA A 124 -33.93 39.42 19.62
CA ALA A 124 -34.36 40.15 20.80
C ALA A 124 -34.04 41.67 20.72
N ASP A 125 -32.90 42.03 20.15
CA ASP A 125 -32.49 43.42 19.95
C ASP A 125 -33.26 44.12 18.81
N GLY A 126 -34.09 43.38 18.05
CA GLY A 126 -34.80 43.90 16.87
C GLY A 126 -33.89 44.22 15.69
N LEU A 127 -32.62 43.79 15.73
CA LEU A 127 -31.67 43.95 14.62
C LEU A 127 -31.96 42.99 13.47
N LEU A 128 -32.51 41.81 13.80
CA LEU A 128 -33.07 40.86 12.85
C LEU A 128 -34.61 40.95 12.93
N ALA A 129 -35.26 41.40 11.87
CA ALA A 129 -36.71 41.45 11.82
C ALA A 129 -37.30 40.04 11.69
N ASP A 130 -38.15 39.66 12.63
CA ASP A 130 -38.89 38.39 12.62
C ASP A 130 -39.60 38.18 11.27
N GLY A 131 -39.33 37.04 10.64
CA GLY A 131 -39.92 36.69 9.33
C GLY A 131 -39.21 37.30 8.13
N SER A 132 -38.09 38.01 8.32
CA SER A 132 -37.23 38.40 7.20
C SER A 132 -36.61 37.16 6.54
N LYS A 133 -36.38 37.22 5.22
CA LYS A 133 -35.73 36.11 4.49
C LYS A 133 -34.37 35.72 5.11
N VAL A 134 -33.65 36.70 5.65
CA VAL A 134 -32.35 36.44 6.30
C VAL A 134 -32.54 35.66 7.60
N THR A 135 -33.51 36.04 8.44
CA THR A 135 -33.82 35.27 9.66
C THR A 135 -34.21 33.82 9.34
N THR A 136 -35.04 33.62 8.32
CA THR A 136 -35.53 32.28 7.96
C THR A 136 -34.41 31.39 7.45
N GLU A 137 -33.51 31.92 6.62
CA GLU A 137 -32.36 31.15 6.09
C GLU A 137 -31.33 30.83 7.18
N LEU A 138 -31.05 31.78 8.10
CA LEU A 138 -30.11 31.53 9.20
C LEU A 138 -30.64 30.50 10.20
N LEU A 139 -31.93 30.55 10.52
CA LEU A 139 -32.59 29.53 11.34
C LEU A 139 -32.65 28.18 10.63
N ALA A 140 -32.94 28.17 9.32
CA ALA A 140 -32.94 26.96 8.50
C ALA A 140 -31.54 26.36 8.34
N PHE A 141 -30.48 27.16 8.41
CA PHE A 141 -29.09 26.70 8.42
C PHE A 141 -28.67 26.12 9.77
N ALA A 142 -29.06 26.76 10.89
CA ALA A 142 -28.70 26.30 12.23
C ALA A 142 -29.35 24.94 12.59
N GLY A 143 -30.59 24.70 12.15
CA GLY A 143 -31.33 23.46 12.47
C GLY A 143 -30.60 22.17 12.08
N PRO A 144 -30.18 21.99 10.80
CA PRO A 144 -29.44 20.81 10.36
C PRO A 144 -28.10 20.63 11.08
N MET A 145 -27.44 21.72 11.52
CA MET A 145 -26.19 21.61 12.29
C MET A 145 -26.45 21.03 13.69
N GLU A 146 -27.52 21.48 14.36
CA GLU A 146 -27.93 20.96 15.66
C GLU A 146 -28.35 19.48 15.58
N GLU A 147 -29.11 19.11 14.54
CA GLU A 147 -29.49 17.73 14.29
C GLU A 147 -28.28 16.84 13.99
N GLY A 148 -27.35 17.31 13.14
CA GLY A 148 -26.10 16.60 12.86
C GLY A 148 -25.27 16.36 14.12
N LEU A 149 -25.18 17.35 15.00
CA LEU A 149 -24.49 17.21 16.27
C LEU A 149 -25.18 16.19 17.19
N ALA A 150 -26.51 16.18 17.24
CA ALA A 150 -27.27 15.20 18.03
C ALA A 150 -27.04 13.76 17.51
N VAL A 151 -27.01 13.56 16.19
CA VAL A 151 -26.75 12.26 15.57
C VAL A 151 -25.33 11.77 15.88
N GLU A 152 -24.31 12.61 15.67
CA GLU A 152 -22.92 12.20 15.92
C GLU A 152 -22.62 11.98 17.40
N THR A 153 -23.21 12.77 18.29
CA THR A 153 -23.07 12.54 19.73
C THR A 153 -23.77 11.25 20.17
N ALA A 154 -24.93 10.92 19.59
CA ALA A 154 -25.59 9.63 19.83
C ALA A 154 -24.73 8.46 19.33
N GLN A 155 -24.17 8.55 18.11
CA GLN A 155 -23.28 7.53 17.56
C GLN A 155 -22.02 7.35 18.41
N LYS A 156 -21.40 8.45 18.87
CA LYS A 156 -20.23 8.39 19.75
C LYS A 156 -20.56 7.71 21.08
N ASN A 157 -21.69 8.07 21.70
CA ASN A 157 -22.14 7.45 22.95
C ASN A 157 -22.49 5.97 22.75
N GLU A 158 -23.05 5.59 21.61
CA GLU A 158 -23.33 4.20 21.27
C GLU A 158 -22.05 3.40 21.04
N ALA A 159 -21.07 3.98 20.33
CA ALA A 159 -19.74 3.39 20.16
C ALA A 159 -19.01 3.24 21.51
N GLU A 160 -19.13 4.21 22.42
CA GLU A 160 -18.59 4.12 23.78
C GLU A 160 -19.30 3.04 24.62
N ARG A 161 -20.62 2.88 24.48
CA ARG A 161 -21.37 1.78 25.14
C ARG A 161 -20.96 0.41 24.60
N GLN A 162 -20.81 0.28 23.29
CA GLN A 162 -20.35 -0.95 22.65
C GLN A 162 -18.89 -1.25 23.00
N ALA A 163 -18.04 -0.23 23.18
CA ALA A 163 -16.68 -0.39 23.67
C ALA A 163 -16.61 -0.80 25.15
N GLY A 164 -17.54 -0.32 25.98
CA GLY A 164 -17.57 -0.59 27.42
C GLY A 164 -18.00 -2.02 27.79
N GLU A 165 -18.73 -2.73 26.93
CA GLU A 165 -19.11 -4.14 27.15
C GLU A 165 -18.13 -5.13 26.48
N GLY A 166 -17.08 -4.60 25.85
CA GLY A 166 -16.08 -5.33 25.08
C GLY A 166 -14.66 -4.91 25.39
N GLU A 167 -14.32 -4.61 26.65
CA GLU A 167 -12.95 -4.88 27.14
C GLU A 167 -12.74 -6.41 27.19
N GLY A 168 -12.96 -7.09 26.06
CA GLY A 168 -12.18 -8.26 25.75
C GLY A 168 -10.77 -7.71 25.67
N GLU A 169 -10.02 -7.94 26.75
CA GLU A 169 -8.57 -7.91 26.83
C GLU A 169 -7.98 -8.06 25.42
N LEU A 170 -7.80 -6.92 24.74
CA LEU A 170 -7.04 -6.85 23.51
C LEU A 170 -5.65 -7.12 24.02
N GLU A 171 -5.31 -8.40 24.11
CA GLU A 171 -4.01 -8.93 24.48
C GLU A 171 -2.99 -7.91 23.96
N PRO A 172 -2.36 -7.11 24.84
CA PRO A 172 -1.57 -5.93 24.44
C PRO A 172 -0.28 -6.29 23.68
N GLY A 173 -0.28 -7.45 23.01
CA GLY A 173 0.87 -8.17 22.53
C GLY A 173 0.87 -8.49 21.04
N THR A 174 -0.09 -8.10 20.20
CA THR A 174 -0.03 -8.47 18.77
C THR A 174 0.53 -7.33 17.90
N THR A 175 -0.09 -6.15 17.95
CA THR A 175 0.35 -4.98 17.17
C THR A 175 1.73 -4.47 17.60
N THR A 176 1.94 -4.35 18.90
CA THR A 176 3.20 -3.93 19.51
C THR A 176 4.33 -4.92 19.19
N HIS A 177 4.06 -6.23 19.28
CA HIS A 177 5.06 -7.25 18.95
C HIS A 177 5.36 -7.28 17.46
N THR A 178 4.37 -7.16 16.59
CA THR A 178 4.59 -7.07 15.14
C THR A 178 5.49 -5.88 14.81
N TYR A 179 5.27 -4.73 15.45
CA TYR A 179 6.14 -3.56 15.29
C TYR A 179 7.57 -3.82 15.78
N PHE A 180 7.74 -4.40 16.97
CA PHE A 180 9.08 -4.72 17.50
C PHE A 180 9.80 -5.75 16.64
N ALA A 181 9.13 -6.80 16.18
CA ALA A 181 9.69 -7.80 15.27
C ALA A 181 10.18 -7.17 13.96
N LEU A 182 9.39 -6.29 13.34
CA LEU A 182 9.80 -5.54 12.14
C LEU A 182 11.00 -4.63 12.41
N ARG A 183 10.99 -3.91 13.53
CA ARG A 183 12.07 -2.99 13.90
C ARG A 183 13.37 -3.74 14.12
N ASP A 184 13.32 -4.85 14.86
CA ASP A 184 14.47 -5.65 15.20
C ASP A 184 15.02 -6.37 13.96
N ALA A 185 14.15 -6.87 13.07
CA ALA A 185 14.55 -7.42 11.78
C ALA A 185 15.20 -6.35 10.87
N ALA A 186 14.65 -5.14 10.81
CA ALA A 186 15.22 -4.03 10.04
C ALA A 186 16.57 -3.55 10.60
N ALA A 187 16.78 -3.64 11.91
CA ALA A 187 18.07 -3.36 12.54
C ALA A 187 19.09 -4.47 12.26
N ALA A 188 18.66 -5.74 12.24
CA ALA A 188 19.51 -6.88 11.96
C ALA A 188 19.97 -6.96 10.50
N LEU A 189 19.13 -6.53 9.56
CA LEU A 189 19.34 -6.71 8.12
C LEU A 189 19.33 -5.37 7.38
N PRO A 190 20.33 -4.49 7.54
CA PRO A 190 20.33 -3.18 6.90
C PRO A 190 20.30 -3.31 5.37
N GLY A 191 19.21 -2.84 4.76
CA GLY A 191 19.00 -2.85 3.32
C GLY A 191 18.73 -1.47 2.75
N ARG A 192 18.90 -1.35 1.44
CA ARG A 192 18.51 -0.13 0.71
C ARG A 192 17.02 -0.20 0.40
N ARG A 193 16.32 0.91 0.64
CA ARG A 193 14.94 1.08 0.18
C ARG A 193 14.86 0.84 -1.32
N GLN A 194 13.98 -0.06 -1.73
CA GLN A 194 13.66 -0.30 -3.12
C GLN A 194 12.32 0.36 -3.40
N LEU A 195 12.37 1.40 -4.24
CA LEU A 195 11.17 2.02 -4.76
C LEU A 195 10.48 1.03 -5.70
N VAL A 196 9.16 1.01 -5.67
CA VAL A 196 8.36 0.21 -6.61
C VAL A 196 8.69 0.62 -8.03
N HIS A 197 8.91 -0.36 -8.89
CA HIS A 197 9.01 -0.08 -10.32
C HIS A 197 7.67 0.49 -10.81
N LEU A 198 7.72 1.63 -11.50
CA LEU A 198 6.55 2.29 -12.08
C LEU A 198 5.65 1.32 -12.88
N ALA A 199 6.26 0.33 -13.53
CA ALA A 199 5.57 -0.74 -14.26
C ALA A 199 4.60 -1.55 -13.38
N ASP A 200 4.96 -1.84 -12.13
CA ASP A 200 4.08 -2.60 -11.23
C ASP A 200 2.90 -1.75 -10.75
N VAL A 201 3.12 -0.45 -10.55
CA VAL A 201 2.06 0.51 -10.25
C VAL A 201 1.06 0.57 -11.40
N GLN A 202 1.56 0.70 -12.63
CA GLN A 202 0.72 0.71 -13.83
C GLN A 202 -0.09 -0.59 -13.98
N ARG A 203 0.52 -1.75 -13.77
CA ARG A 203 -0.18 -3.05 -13.79
C ARG A 203 -1.26 -3.16 -12.72
N SER A 204 -0.99 -2.69 -11.50
CA SER A 204 -1.97 -2.70 -10.41
C SER A 204 -3.15 -1.77 -10.71
N VAL A 205 -2.89 -0.55 -11.18
CA VAL A 205 -3.94 0.38 -11.61
C VAL A 205 -4.78 -0.22 -12.74
N GLN A 206 -4.15 -0.79 -13.77
CA GLN A 206 -4.87 -1.45 -14.87
C GLN A 206 -5.77 -2.59 -14.39
N ARG A 207 -5.32 -3.42 -13.45
CA ARG A 207 -6.14 -4.49 -12.87
C ARG A 207 -7.29 -3.94 -12.02
N ASN A 208 -7.05 -2.92 -11.21
CA ASN A 208 -8.09 -2.28 -10.41
C ASN A 208 -9.17 -1.64 -11.30
N LEU A 209 -8.75 -0.96 -12.37
CA LEU A 209 -9.68 -0.44 -13.38
C LEU A 209 -10.46 -1.59 -14.02
N ALA A 210 -9.79 -2.65 -14.49
CA ALA A 210 -10.46 -3.81 -15.06
C ALA A 210 -11.45 -4.50 -14.10
N GLN A 211 -11.18 -4.52 -12.80
CA GLN A 211 -12.10 -5.03 -11.78
C GLN A 211 -13.32 -4.13 -11.57
N GLN A 212 -13.13 -2.80 -11.54
CA GLN A 212 -14.23 -1.84 -11.47
C GLN A 212 -15.09 -1.87 -12.75
N ASP A 213 -14.42 -2.07 -13.88
CA ASP A 213 -14.99 -2.12 -15.21
C ASP A 213 -15.74 -3.42 -15.51
N GLY A 214 -15.45 -4.50 -14.76
CA GLY A 214 -16.16 -5.78 -14.80
C GLY A 214 -17.64 -5.71 -14.45
N GLY A 215 -18.14 -4.56 -13.98
CA GLY A 215 -19.58 -4.29 -13.80
C GLY A 215 -20.25 -3.52 -14.95
N THR A 216 -19.53 -2.86 -15.87
CA THR A 216 -20.18 -1.96 -16.85
C THR A 216 -19.40 -1.66 -18.14
N LEU A 217 -18.09 -1.89 -18.20
CA LEU A 217 -17.25 -1.36 -19.28
C LEU A 217 -17.17 -2.22 -20.55
N VAL A 218 -17.72 -3.43 -20.56
CA VAL A 218 -17.93 -4.16 -21.84
C VAL A 218 -18.82 -3.36 -22.79
N ARG A 219 -19.60 -2.39 -22.28
CA ARG A 219 -20.47 -1.55 -23.10
C ARG A 219 -19.75 -0.43 -23.87
N TRP A 220 -18.58 0.02 -23.43
CA TRP A 220 -17.92 1.18 -24.06
C TRP A 220 -17.10 0.79 -25.30
N SER A 221 -16.43 -0.36 -25.28
CA SER A 221 -15.70 -0.86 -26.47
C SER A 221 -16.64 -1.32 -27.58
N GLU A 222 -17.84 -1.81 -27.25
CA GLU A 222 -18.85 -2.17 -28.25
C GLU A 222 -19.52 -0.92 -28.86
N ARG A 223 -19.72 0.15 -28.07
CA ARG A 223 -20.36 1.39 -28.55
C ARG A 223 -19.47 2.19 -29.51
N SER A 224 -18.14 2.18 -29.34
CA SER A 224 -17.23 2.81 -30.30
C SER A 224 -17.14 2.06 -31.64
N ARG A 225 -17.41 0.75 -31.69
CA ARG A 225 -17.39 0.01 -32.97
C ARG A 225 -18.70 0.07 -33.76
N VAL A 226 -19.80 0.44 -33.12
CA VAL A 226 -21.10 0.59 -33.79
C VAL A 226 -21.27 2.01 -34.37
N ALA A 227 -20.62 3.03 -33.79
CA ALA A 227 -20.71 4.41 -34.28
C ALA A 227 -19.89 4.68 -35.56
N ASP A 228 -18.89 3.84 -35.89
CA ASP A 228 -18.04 4.05 -37.09
C ASP A 228 -18.51 3.26 -38.34
N LYS A 229 -19.74 2.70 -38.32
CA LYS A 229 -20.29 1.95 -39.46
C LYS A 229 -21.42 2.64 -40.22
N GLU A 230 -21.89 3.77 -39.74
CA GLU A 230 -22.85 4.60 -40.48
C GLU A 230 -22.06 5.83 -40.95
N ASP A 231 -22.14 6.13 -42.24
CA ASP A 231 -21.44 7.22 -42.94
C ASP A 231 -20.01 6.93 -43.43
N LYS A 232 -19.85 5.82 -44.17
CA LYS A 232 -18.90 5.82 -45.31
C LYS A 232 -19.53 6.57 -46.48
N GLU A 233 -19.75 7.87 -46.32
CA GLU A 233 -19.96 8.76 -47.45
C GLU A 233 -18.67 8.70 -48.28
N SER A 234 -18.81 8.22 -49.51
CA SER A 234 -17.67 7.91 -50.38
C SER A 234 -16.99 9.21 -50.77
N ASP A 235 -15.88 9.53 -50.10
CA ASP A 235 -15.04 10.67 -50.45
C ASP A 235 -14.62 10.55 -51.92
N PRO A 236 -15.06 11.47 -52.81
CA PRO A 236 -14.82 11.39 -54.25
C PRO A 236 -13.32 11.44 -54.59
N ASP A 237 -12.47 11.89 -53.67
CA ASP A 237 -11.02 11.92 -53.87
C ASP A 237 -10.38 10.53 -53.74
N VAL A 238 -10.97 9.61 -52.96
CA VAL A 238 -10.49 8.22 -52.85
C VAL A 238 -10.73 7.46 -54.16
N GLN A 239 -11.87 7.69 -54.82
CA GLN A 239 -12.17 7.11 -56.14
C GLN A 239 -11.23 7.65 -57.22
N ARG A 240 -10.82 8.91 -57.11
CA ARG A 240 -9.87 9.54 -58.06
C ARG A 240 -8.45 8.97 -57.92
N ILE A 241 -8.04 8.61 -56.70
CA ILE A 241 -6.74 7.96 -56.45
C ILE A 241 -6.73 6.52 -56.97
N GLU A 242 -7.84 5.77 -56.83
CA GLU A 242 -7.96 4.43 -57.42
C GLU A 242 -7.99 4.45 -58.95
N GLU A 243 -8.67 5.42 -59.58
CA GLU A 243 -8.61 5.61 -61.04
C GLU A 243 -7.21 6.01 -61.53
N LEU A 244 -6.48 6.84 -60.77
CA LEU A 244 -5.10 7.22 -61.11
C LEU A 244 -4.14 6.04 -60.96
N ASN A 245 -4.35 5.18 -59.96
CA ASN A 245 -3.59 3.93 -59.81
C ASN A 245 -3.91 2.92 -60.93
N ALA A 246 -5.17 2.84 -61.38
CA ALA A 246 -5.56 1.98 -62.50
C ALA A 246 -5.04 2.48 -63.86
N ARG A 247 -4.86 3.80 -64.02
CA ARG A 247 -4.32 4.42 -65.25
C ARG A 247 -2.80 4.56 -65.27
N SER A 248 -2.14 4.43 -64.13
CA SER A 248 -0.69 4.49 -64.00
C SER A 248 -0.03 3.21 -64.50
N LEU A 249 0.25 3.17 -65.81
CA LEU A 249 1.26 2.34 -66.47
C LEU A 249 2.68 2.73 -66.00
N PHE A 250 2.97 2.59 -64.71
CA PHE A 250 4.34 2.66 -64.20
C PHE A 250 4.89 1.25 -63.98
N SER A 251 5.40 0.73 -65.09
CA SER A 251 6.52 -0.20 -65.09
C SER A 251 7.71 0.42 -64.33
N ARG A 252 8.04 -0.14 -63.17
CA ARG A 252 9.35 -0.08 -62.49
C ARG A 252 9.25 -1.04 -61.30
N SER A 253 9.65 -2.30 -61.49
CA SER A 253 11.02 -2.74 -61.21
C SER A 253 11.53 -2.15 -59.90
N ILE A 254 11.12 -2.75 -58.78
CA ILE A 254 11.88 -2.65 -57.53
C ILE A 254 12.14 -4.07 -57.04
N HIS A 255 13.43 -4.33 -56.91
CA HIS A 255 14.07 -5.59 -56.62
C HIS A 255 13.59 -6.21 -55.30
N SER A 256 13.43 -7.52 -55.36
CA SER A 256 13.43 -8.44 -54.24
C SER A 256 14.68 -8.27 -53.37
N TYR A 257 14.47 -7.97 -52.08
CA TYR A 257 15.46 -8.21 -51.03
C TYR A 257 14.90 -9.28 -50.08
N THR A 258 15.02 -10.54 -50.51
CA THR A 258 14.88 -11.69 -49.62
C THR A 258 16.18 -11.84 -48.83
N ARG A 259 16.21 -11.38 -47.57
CA ARG A 259 17.25 -11.81 -46.63
C ARG A 259 16.96 -13.25 -46.21
N ARG A 260 17.79 -14.16 -46.73
CA ARG A 260 18.04 -15.48 -46.16
C ARG A 260 18.46 -15.31 -44.70
N VAL A 261 17.70 -15.88 -43.79
CA VAL A 261 18.22 -16.24 -42.46
C VAL A 261 18.66 -17.69 -42.61
N ASP A 262 19.95 -17.87 -42.85
CA ASP A 262 20.56 -19.19 -42.90
C ASP A 262 20.51 -19.83 -41.52
N ALA A 263 20.19 -21.12 -41.55
CA ALA A 263 20.09 -22.02 -40.43
C ALA A 263 21.41 -22.10 -39.63
N ILE A 264 21.31 -21.97 -38.31
CA ILE A 264 22.35 -22.38 -37.38
C ILE A 264 22.00 -23.80 -36.91
N PRO A 265 22.88 -24.81 -37.11
CA PRO A 265 22.60 -26.17 -36.73
C PRO A 265 22.73 -26.41 -35.22
N LEU A 266 21.74 -27.13 -34.70
CA LEU A 266 21.76 -27.81 -33.40
C LEU A 266 22.94 -28.79 -33.33
N ALA A 267 23.88 -28.53 -32.43
CA ALA A 267 24.87 -29.53 -32.03
C ALA A 267 25.38 -29.27 -30.60
N ILE A 268 25.15 -30.28 -29.76
CA ILE A 268 25.99 -30.70 -28.64
C ILE A 268 25.91 -29.81 -27.38
N LEU A 269 25.19 -30.31 -26.37
CA LEU A 269 25.74 -30.51 -25.02
C LEU A 269 24.93 -31.61 -24.32
N VAL A 270 25.40 -32.85 -24.54
CA VAL A 270 25.17 -33.97 -23.64
C VAL A 270 26.00 -33.69 -22.40
N TRP A 271 25.37 -33.41 -21.26
CA TRP A 271 25.99 -33.57 -19.95
C TRP A 271 25.28 -34.70 -19.22
N SER A 272 25.86 -35.88 -19.35
CA SER A 272 25.55 -37.04 -18.53
C SER A 272 25.97 -36.76 -17.10
N ASN A 273 25.01 -36.91 -16.18
CA ASN A 273 25.26 -37.31 -14.81
C ASN A 273 26.16 -38.56 -14.79
N LEU A 274 27.30 -38.51 -14.11
CA LEU A 274 27.82 -39.68 -13.42
C LEU A 274 28.63 -39.27 -12.19
N ASP A 275 28.11 -39.75 -11.08
CA ASP A 275 28.63 -39.82 -9.73
C ASP A 275 29.94 -40.63 -9.67
N MET A 276 30.96 -40.15 -8.93
CA MET A 276 31.78 -41.01 -8.05
C MET A 276 32.82 -40.20 -7.23
N ARG A 277 32.59 -40.21 -5.91
CA ARG A 277 33.53 -40.42 -4.80
C ARG A 277 35.03 -40.65 -5.16
N ALA A 278 35.91 -39.86 -4.51
CA ALA A 278 36.85 -40.30 -3.46
C ALA A 278 38.22 -39.59 -3.52
N ASN A 279 38.74 -39.29 -2.33
CA ASN A 279 40.12 -38.92 -1.97
C ASN A 279 40.56 -37.50 -2.37
N GLY A 280 40.98 -36.59 -1.49
CA GLY A 280 41.58 -36.76 -0.18
C GLY A 280 42.95 -36.08 -0.17
N PHE A 281 43.01 -34.76 -0.03
CA PHE A 281 44.17 -33.93 0.35
C PHE A 281 43.55 -32.56 0.72
N GLY A 282 43.60 -32.07 1.96
CA GLY A 282 44.81 -31.80 2.71
C GLY A 282 45.24 -30.35 2.47
N LEU A 283 44.50 -29.39 3.03
CA LEU A 283 44.95 -28.00 3.17
C LEU A 283 44.22 -27.34 4.33
N SER A 284 44.85 -27.46 5.50
CA SER A 284 44.62 -26.64 6.67
C SER A 284 44.93 -25.18 6.32
N ILE A 285 43.94 -24.30 6.38
CA ILE A 285 44.18 -22.87 6.59
C ILE A 285 43.40 -22.48 7.83
N LEU A 286 44.17 -22.38 8.92
CA LEU A 286 43.83 -21.71 10.17
C LEU A 286 43.48 -20.25 9.85
N TYR A 287 42.24 -19.83 10.10
CA TYR A 287 41.98 -18.43 10.44
C TYR A 287 41.75 -18.34 11.93
N GLU A 288 42.86 -18.00 12.58
CA GLU A 288 42.99 -17.74 13.98
C GLU A 288 42.39 -16.37 14.33
N THR A 289 41.83 -16.36 15.53
CA THR A 289 41.05 -15.32 16.18
C THR A 289 41.83 -14.03 16.38
N ARG A 290 41.14 -12.89 16.24
CA ARG A 290 41.57 -11.61 16.84
C ARG A 290 40.52 -11.14 17.84
N GLN A 291 40.54 -11.74 19.03
CA GLN A 291 40.11 -11.06 20.25
C GLN A 291 41.12 -9.93 20.52
N LYS A 292 40.67 -8.67 20.49
CA LYS A 292 41.32 -7.61 21.26
C LYS A 292 40.57 -7.46 22.58
N GLN A 293 41.14 -8.06 23.61
CA GLN A 293 40.98 -7.58 24.98
C GLN A 293 41.85 -6.33 25.11
N ASP A 294 41.24 -5.17 25.36
CA ASP A 294 41.92 -4.10 26.08
C ASP A 294 41.29 -4.02 27.46
N LYS A 295 42.08 -4.45 28.45
CA LYS A 295 41.83 -4.34 29.88
C LYS A 295 42.67 -3.18 30.41
N ARG A 296 42.15 -2.53 31.47
CA ARG A 296 42.87 -1.78 32.52
C ARG A 296 43.37 -0.38 32.13
N CYS A 297 43.28 0.66 32.95
CA CYS A 297 42.81 0.93 34.32
C CYS A 297 42.41 2.44 34.34
N VAL A 298 41.67 3.00 35.31
CA VAL A 298 42.20 3.57 36.58
C VAL A 298 41.06 4.46 37.15
N PHE A 299 40.68 4.24 38.42
CA PHE A 299 40.25 5.19 39.48
C PHE A 299 39.26 6.34 39.11
N ASP A 300 38.18 6.68 39.83
CA ASP A 300 37.87 6.52 41.25
C ASP A 300 36.35 6.60 41.51
N ASN A 301 35.91 5.80 42.47
CA ASN A 301 34.65 5.97 43.20
C ASN A 301 34.81 7.12 44.19
N CYS A 302 33.83 8.03 44.25
CA CYS A 302 33.63 8.91 45.40
C CYS A 302 32.18 8.76 45.88
N PRO A 303 31.93 8.11 47.03
CA PRO A 303 30.64 8.15 47.69
C PRO A 303 30.65 9.13 48.88
N THR A 304 29.44 9.45 49.36
CA THR A 304 29.10 10.15 50.62
C THR A 304 29.31 11.67 50.59
N GLY A 305 28.35 12.53 50.95
CA GLY A 305 27.22 12.36 51.85
C GLY A 305 27.61 12.72 53.28
N GLN A 306 27.51 14.00 53.65
CA GLN A 306 27.42 14.57 55.01
C GLN A 306 27.03 16.06 54.80
N ALA A 307 25.82 16.46 55.18
CA ALA A 307 25.42 17.02 56.48
C ALA A 307 25.50 18.55 56.47
#